data_AF-A0AAW2PAJ7-F1
#
_entry.id   AF-A0AAW2PAJ7-F1
#
_cell.length_a   1.000
_cell.length_b   1.000
_cell.length_c   1.000
_cell.angle_alpha   90.00
_cell.angle_beta   90.00
_cell.angle_gamma   90.00
#
_symmetry.space_group_name_H-M   'P 1'
#
loop_
_entity.id
_entity.type
_entity.pdbx_description
1 polymer ?
#
loop_
_entity_poly.entity_id
_entity_poly.type
_entity_poly.pdbx_seq_one_letter_code
_entity_poly.pdbx_strand_id
1 'polypeptide(L)'
;MMMKLVNHGVETSLVEKLKYEIQEFYKLPLEERLRYKIRPGDVEGYGQTVILTADQKVDWADRFYMFTNPIHNRKPHLLPELPSSLRSSLFLSSI
;
A
#
# COMPACT_ATOMS: atom_id res chain seq x y z
N MET A 1 17.03 -18.63 -6.31
CA MET A 1 18.08 -17.60 -6.49
C MET A 1 17.39 -16.25 -6.57
N MET A 2 17.77 -15.26 -5.75
CA MET A 2 17.25 -13.89 -5.84
C MET A 2 18.17 -13.06 -6.77
N MET A 3 17.58 -12.26 -7.67
CA MET A 3 18.31 -11.37 -8.57
C MET A 3 17.92 -9.91 -8.32
N LYS A 4 18.90 -9.01 -8.39
CA LYS A 4 18.66 -7.57 -8.43
C LYS A 4 18.56 -7.12 -9.89
N LEU A 5 17.41 -6.59 -10.28
CA LEU A 5 17.23 -6.00 -11.60
C LEU A 5 17.75 -4.57 -11.61
N VAL A 6 18.57 -4.23 -12.60
CA VAL A 6 19.05 -2.87 -12.89
C VAL A 6 18.60 -2.50 -14.30
N ASN A 7 18.58 -1.20 -14.64
CA ASN A 7 18.10 -0.70 -15.94
C ASN A 7 16.67 -1.17 -16.29
N HIS A 8 15.78 -1.22 -15.30
CA HIS A 8 14.40 -1.72 -15.41
C HIS A 8 13.44 -0.78 -16.16
N GLY A 9 13.90 0.35 -16.72
CA GLY A 9 13.07 1.30 -17.46
C GLY A 9 12.19 2.21 -16.60
N VAL A 10 11.88 1.82 -15.34
CA VAL A 10 11.21 2.72 -14.39
C VAL A 10 12.11 3.90 -14.04
N GLU A 11 11.55 5.11 -14.16
CA GLU A 11 12.23 6.36 -13.91
C GLU A 11 12.61 6.51 -12.41
N THR A 12 13.84 6.97 -12.15
CA THR A 12 14.41 7.00 -10.79
C THR A 12 13.67 7.98 -9.87
N SER A 13 13.32 9.16 -10.37
CA SER A 13 12.60 10.18 -9.59
C SER A 13 11.20 9.71 -9.17
N LEU A 14 10.54 8.87 -9.98
CA LEU A 14 9.27 8.22 -9.61
C LEU A 14 9.47 7.25 -8.44
N VAL A 15 10.54 6.44 -8.46
CA VAL A 15 10.85 5.51 -7.35
C VAL A 15 11.18 6.28 -6.08
N GLU A 16 11.96 7.36 -6.19
CA GLU A 16 12.30 8.23 -5.05
C GLU A 16 11.08 8.93 -4.47
N LYS A 17 10.23 9.50 -5.35
CA LYS A 17 8.98 10.12 -4.96
C LYS A 17 8.06 9.12 -4.26
N LEU A 18 7.90 7.91 -4.80
CA LEU A 18 7.04 6.89 -4.18
C LEU A 18 7.54 6.51 -2.78
N LYS A 19 8.86 6.36 -2.59
CA LYS A 19 9.44 6.12 -1.26
C LYS A 19 9.11 7.27 -0.29
N TYR A 20 9.29 8.51 -0.73
CA TYR A 20 8.98 9.69 0.07
C TYR A 20 7.49 9.76 0.45
N GLU A 21 6.59 9.63 -0.52
CA GLU A 21 5.13 9.69 -0.30
C GLU A 21 4.64 8.59 0.65
N ILE A 22 5.20 7.37 0.55
CA ILE A 22 4.91 6.29 1.49
C ILE A 22 5.40 6.65 2.90
N GLN A 23 6.62 7.19 3.04
CA GLN A 23 7.14 7.63 4.34
C GLN A 23 6.25 8.71 4.96
N GLU A 24 5.84 9.72 4.18
CA GLU A 24 4.94 10.77 4.65
C GLU A 24 3.58 10.22 5.05
N PHE A 25 3.03 9.25 4.30
CA PHE A 25 1.79 8.57 4.69
C PHE A 25 1.89 7.88 6.06
N TYR A 26 3.00 7.19 6.36
CA TYR A 26 3.19 6.54 7.66
C TYR A 26 3.51 7.52 8.81
N LYS A 27 3.91 8.76 8.49
CA LYS A 27 4.05 9.84 9.50
C LYS A 27 2.71 10.47 9.89
N LEU A 28 1.64 10.23 9.13
CA LEU A 28 0.31 10.72 9.49
C LEU A 28 -0.15 10.17 10.84
N PRO A 29 -1.00 10.93 11.57
CA PRO A 29 -1.66 10.44 12.77
C PRO A 29 -2.32 9.07 12.54
N LEU A 30 -2.35 8.24 13.58
CA LEU A 30 -2.91 6.90 13.47
C LEU A 30 -4.39 6.96 13.02
N GLU A 31 -5.14 7.93 13.53
CA GLU A 31 -6.55 8.16 13.21
C GLU A 31 -6.75 8.38 11.70
N GLU A 32 -5.82 9.11 11.08
CA GLU A 32 -5.83 9.36 9.64
C GLU A 32 -5.58 8.09 8.83
N ARG A 33 -4.70 7.21 9.31
CA ARG A 33 -4.40 5.90 8.68
C ARG A 33 -5.50 4.86 8.94
N LEU A 34 -6.16 4.92 10.09
CA LEU A 34 -7.27 4.04 10.44
C LEU A 34 -8.53 4.27 9.59
N ARG A 35 -8.62 5.38 8.85
CA ARG A 35 -9.65 5.58 7.81
C ARG A 35 -9.62 4.49 6.74
N TYR A 36 -8.45 3.90 6.51
CA TYR A 36 -8.24 2.84 5.52
C TYR A 36 -8.25 1.44 6.14
N LYS A 37 -8.68 1.28 7.40
CA LYS A 37 -8.55 0.01 8.13
C LYS A 37 -9.18 -1.16 7.36
N ILE A 38 -8.55 -2.34 7.47
CA ILE A 38 -9.12 -3.58 6.95
C ILE A 38 -10.54 -3.76 7.54
N ARG A 39 -11.51 -3.99 6.65
CA ARG A 39 -12.92 -4.18 7.02
C ARG A 39 -13.17 -5.66 7.37
N PRO A 40 -14.19 -5.97 8.22
CA PRO A 40 -14.55 -7.36 8.50
C PRO A 40 -14.83 -8.15 7.21
N GLY A 41 -14.20 -9.33 7.06
CA GLY A 41 -14.32 -10.16 5.86
C GLY A 41 -13.45 -9.73 4.69
N ASP A 42 -12.59 -8.72 4.88
CA ASP A 42 -11.66 -8.20 3.88
C ASP A 42 -10.20 -8.53 4.23
N VAL A 43 -9.31 -8.40 3.24
CA VAL A 43 -7.85 -8.53 3.38
C VAL A 43 -7.11 -7.26 2.94
N GLU A 44 -7.81 -6.31 2.31
CA GLU A 44 -7.25 -5.04 1.85
C GLU A 44 -7.51 -3.92 2.85
N GLY A 45 -6.56 -2.98 2.92
CA GLY A 45 -6.58 -1.83 3.82
C GLY A 45 -5.30 -1.71 4.64
N TYR A 46 -5.36 -0.79 5.60
CA TYR A 46 -4.34 -0.54 6.62
C TYR A 46 -4.57 -1.43 7.85
N GLY A 47 -3.52 -2.05 8.35
CA GLY A 47 -3.56 -2.83 9.59
C GLY A 47 -2.48 -3.90 9.63
N GLN A 48 -2.50 -4.69 10.70
CA GLN A 48 -1.69 -5.88 10.79
C GLN A 48 -2.27 -7.02 9.95
N THR A 49 -1.46 -8.06 9.73
CA THR A 49 -1.88 -9.29 9.05
C THR A 49 -3.17 -9.82 9.67
N VAL A 50 -4.16 -10.12 8.82
CA VAL A 50 -5.43 -10.73 9.25
C VAL A 50 -5.11 -12.06 9.95
N ILE A 51 -5.57 -12.20 11.19
CA ILE A 51 -5.40 -13.42 12.00
C ILE A 51 -6.49 -14.41 11.58
N LEU A 52 -6.07 -15.53 10.99
CA LEU A 52 -6.97 -16.59 10.53
C LEU A 52 -7.05 -17.75 11.53
N THR A 53 -6.02 -17.94 12.36
CA THR A 53 -5.96 -19.01 13.37
C THR A 53 -5.38 -18.49 14.69
N ALA A 54 -5.72 -19.15 15.80
CA ALA A 54 -5.27 -18.74 17.14
C ALA A 54 -3.75 -18.79 17.32
N ASP A 55 -3.06 -19.73 16.65
CA ASP A 55 -1.62 -19.95 16.76
C ASP A 55 -0.81 -19.23 15.67
N GLN A 56 -1.46 -18.34 14.90
CA GLN A 56 -0.80 -17.62 13.82
C GLN A 56 0.25 -16.66 14.38
N LYS A 57 1.52 -16.88 14.03
CA LYS A 57 2.58 -15.90 14.25
C LYS A 57 2.33 -14.71 13.32
N VAL A 58 2.34 -13.52 13.89
CA VAL A 58 2.18 -12.26 13.15
C VAL A 58 3.50 -11.50 13.11
N ASP A 59 3.74 -10.82 12.01
CA ASP A 59 4.89 -9.96 11.87
C ASP A 59 4.74 -8.72 12.76
N TRP A 60 5.84 -8.22 13.31
CA TRP A 60 5.88 -6.92 13.98
C TRP A 60 5.93 -5.81 12.93
N ALA A 61 4.82 -5.62 12.22
CA ALA A 61 4.72 -4.63 11.16
C ALA A 61 3.27 -4.20 10.95
N ASP A 62 3.08 -2.91 10.68
CA ASP A 62 1.87 -2.41 10.06
C ASP A 62 1.99 -2.54 8.54
N ARG A 63 0.89 -2.89 7.88
CA ARG A 63 0.82 -3.04 6.42
C ARG A 63 -0.32 -2.21 5.86
N PHE A 64 -0.11 -1.66 4.67
CA PHE A 64 -1.19 -1.24 3.78
C PHE A 64 -1.17 -2.15 2.56
N TYR A 65 -2.27 -2.87 2.32
CA TYR A 65 -2.40 -3.75 1.15
C TYR A 65 -3.64 -3.39 0.34
N MET A 66 -3.50 -3.33 -0.98
CA MET A 66 -4.63 -3.18 -1.89
C MET A 66 -4.27 -3.65 -3.29
N PHE A 67 -5.28 -4.02 -4.08
CA PHE A 67 -5.13 -4.22 -5.51
C PHE A 67 -5.11 -2.88 -6.23
N THR A 68 -4.04 -2.63 -6.98
CA THR A 68 -3.93 -1.49 -7.90
C THR A 68 -4.30 -1.83 -9.33
N ASN A 69 -4.26 -3.11 -9.72
CA ASN A 69 -4.67 -3.59 -11.04
C ASN A 69 -5.27 -5.00 -10.92
N PRO A 70 -6.18 -5.39 -11.83
CA PRO A 70 -6.88 -4.53 -12.82
C PRO A 70 -7.84 -3.53 -12.15
N ILE A 71 -8.32 -2.53 -12.91
CA ILE A 71 -9.17 -1.44 -12.38
C ILE A 71 -10.40 -1.95 -11.65
N HIS A 72 -11.05 -3.00 -12.17
CA HIS A 72 -12.27 -3.55 -11.59
C HIS A 72 -12.07 -4.24 -10.22
N ASN A 73 -10.82 -4.55 -9.84
CA ASN A 73 -10.50 -5.09 -8.52
C ASN A 73 -10.23 -3.99 -7.49
N ARG A 74 -10.15 -2.72 -7.89
CA ARG A 74 -9.84 -1.62 -6.99
C ARG A 74 -11.03 -1.32 -6.08
N LYS A 75 -10.78 -1.31 -4.78
CA LYS A 75 -11.80 -0.88 -3.81
C LYS A 75 -11.97 0.64 -3.84
N PRO A 76 -13.21 1.15 -3.98
CA PRO A 76 -13.47 2.58 -4.12
C PRO A 76 -13.10 3.39 -2.87
N HIS A 77 -12.99 2.74 -1.71
CA HIS A 77 -12.67 3.37 -0.43
C HIS A 77 -11.18 3.29 -0.05
N LEU A 78 -10.31 2.79 -0.93
CA LEU A 78 -8.87 2.66 -0.69
C LEU A 78 -8.09 3.59 -1.62
N LEU A 79 -7.76 3.13 -2.82
CA LEU A 79 -6.91 3.87 -3.76
C LEU A 79 -7.41 5.31 -4.04
N PRO A 80 -8.71 5.57 -4.30
CA PRO A 80 -9.20 6.92 -4.57
C PRO A 80 -9.07 7.89 -3.38
N GLU A 81 -9.14 7.37 -2.15
CA GLU A 81 -9.14 8.14 -0.91
C GLU A 81 -7.73 8.51 -0.44
N LEU A 82 -6.68 7.87 -1.00
CA LEU A 82 -5.29 8.20 -0.68
C LEU A 82 -4.97 9.67 -1.03
N PRO A 83 -4.00 10.29 -0.32
CA PRO A 83 -3.48 11.60 -0.67
C PRO A 83 -3.16 11.70 -2.17
N SER A 84 -3.59 12.78 -2.81
CA SER A 84 -3.58 12.92 -4.27
C SER A 84 -2.19 12.70 -4.90
N SER A 85 -1.13 13.13 -4.21
CA SER A 85 0.26 12.96 -4.67
C SER A 85 0.71 11.50 -4.60
N LEU A 86 0.46 10.80 -3.48
CA LEU A 86 0.72 9.37 -3.33
C LEU A 86 -0.08 8.55 -4.36
N ARG A 87 -1.38 8.85 -4.50
CA ARG A 87 -2.27 8.19 -5.46
C ARG A 87 -1.74 8.32 -6.89
N SER A 88 -1.35 9.53 -7.31
CA SER A 88 -0.81 9.78 -8.65
C SER A 88 0.51 9.03 -8.89
N SER A 89 1.37 8.95 -7.88
CA SER A 89 2.65 8.24 -7.97
C SER A 89 2.43 6.71 -8.12
N LEU A 90 1.46 6.14 -7.40
CA LEU A 90 1.07 4.72 -7.54
C LEU A 90 0.48 4.40 -8.91
N PHE A 91 -0.26 5.33 -9.51
CA PHE A 91 -0.79 5.17 -10.86
C PHE A 91 0.31 5.09 -11.91
N LEU A 92 1.31 5.96 -11.83
CA LEU A 92 2.43 6.00 -12.77
C LEU A 92 3.36 4.78 -12.63
N SER A 93 3.49 4.21 -11.43
CA SER A 93 4.30 3.00 -11.22
C SER A 93 3.58 1.70 -11.62
N SER A 94 2.32 1.77 -12.03
CA SER A 94 1.48 0.61 -12.38
C SER A 94 1.39 0.36 -13.89
N ILE A 95 2.26 1.01 -14.67
CA ILE A 95 2.34 0.98 -16.15
C ILE A 95 3.58 0.19 -16.57
#